data_AF-A0A1E5L628-F1
#
_entry.id   AF-A0A1E5L628-F1
#
_cell.length_a   1.000
_cell.length_b   1.000
_cell.length_c   1.000
_cell.angle_alpha   90.00
_cell.angle_beta   90.00
_cell.angle_gamma   90.00
#
_symmetry.space_group_name_H-M   'P 1'
#
loop_
_entity.id
_entity.type
_entity.pdbx_description
1 polymer ?
#
loop_
_entity_poly.entity_id
_entity_poly.type
_entity_poly.pdbx_seq_one_letter_code
_entity_poly.pdbx_strand_id
1 'polypeptide(L)'
;MNKYGEAAIKAVKVLESNKISPLVAWEIAVTEIFSNNASSCAKACPRNAFLALCETGIVNNIPPGLYTKSKMNKSYVLEGLTLLREDSQLADDINKLWKMVIGNQKKVHNHQMNVLVSLWKNGLIKY
;
A
#
# COMPACT_ATOMS: atom_id res chain seq x y z
N MET A 1 10.90 -8.38 -2.45
CA MET A 1 10.02 -7.37 -1.84
C MET A 1 10.82 -6.09 -1.62
N ASN A 2 10.24 -4.89 -1.67
CA ASN A 2 10.99 -3.66 -1.39
C ASN A 2 10.68 -3.12 0.02
N LYS A 3 11.50 -2.19 0.51
CA LYS A 3 11.35 -1.60 1.85
C LYS A 3 9.98 -0.98 2.13
N TYR A 4 9.32 -0.37 1.14
CA TYR A 4 7.97 0.18 1.36
C TYR A 4 6.89 -0.91 1.45
N GLY A 5 7.07 -2.03 0.76
CA GLY A 5 6.24 -3.21 0.92
C GLY A 5 6.42 -3.87 2.29
N GLU A 6 7.66 -3.97 2.76
CA GLU A 6 7.99 -4.41 4.12
C GLU A 6 7.37 -3.50 5.18
N ALA A 7 7.45 -2.17 4.97
CA ALA A 7 6.81 -1.19 5.85
C ALA A 7 5.28 -1.36 5.89
N ALA A 8 4.63 -1.65 4.76
CA ALA A 8 3.19 -1.91 4.72
C ALA A 8 2.80 -3.15 5.56
N ILE A 9 3.52 -4.26 5.39
CA ILE A 9 3.29 -5.49 6.16
C ILE A 9 3.49 -5.21 7.65
N LYS A 10 4.57 -4.51 8.00
CA LYS A 10 4.85 -4.15 9.39
C LYS A 10 3.78 -3.23 9.97
N ALA A 11 3.29 -2.25 9.21
CA ALA A 11 2.22 -1.36 9.65
C ALA A 11 0.94 -2.14 10.00
N VAL A 12 0.58 -3.17 9.23
CA VAL A 12 -0.55 -4.05 9.57
C VAL A 12 -0.32 -4.75 10.92
N LYS A 13 0.87 -5.32 11.15
CA LYS A 13 1.20 -5.96 12.44
C LYS A 13 1.14 -4.99 13.63
N VAL A 14 1.57 -3.74 13.41
CA VAL A 14 1.50 -2.68 14.41
C VAL A 14 0.04 -2.36 14.75
N LEU A 15 -0.84 -2.31 13.75
CA LEU A 15 -2.29 -2.09 13.96
C LEU A 15 -2.96 -3.23 14.70
N GLU A 16 -2.59 -4.48 14.42
CA GLU A 16 -3.15 -5.64 15.13
C GLU A 16 -2.78 -5.64 16.62
N SER A 17 -1.59 -5.13 16.95
CA SER A 17 -1.09 -5.10 18.32
C SER A 17 -1.52 -3.86 19.11
N ASN A 18 -2.03 -2.82 18.43
CA ASN A 18 -2.27 -1.50 19.05
C ASN A 18 -3.54 -0.84 18.52
N LYS A 19 -4.32 -0.20 19.40
CA LYS A 19 -5.48 0.62 18.99
C LYS A 19 -5.05 2.01 18.49
N ILE A 20 -4.33 2.06 17.37
CA ILE A 20 -3.83 3.30 16.75
C ILE A 20 -4.34 3.48 15.33
N SER A 21 -4.18 4.67 14.76
CA SER A 21 -4.62 4.94 13.39
C SER A 21 -3.65 4.34 12.36
N PRO A 22 -4.12 4.00 11.14
CA PRO A 22 -3.26 3.52 10.05
C PRO A 22 -2.11 4.46 9.71
N LEU A 23 -2.29 5.78 9.84
CA LEU A 23 -1.23 6.76 9.62
C LEU A 23 -0.10 6.59 10.64
N VAL A 24 -0.43 6.50 11.93
CA VAL A 24 0.57 6.34 12.99
C VAL A 24 1.30 5.01 12.83
N ALA A 25 0.58 3.92 12.52
CA ALA A 25 1.20 2.62 12.28
C ALA A 25 2.15 2.62 11.07
N TRP A 26 1.78 3.31 10.00
CA TRP A 26 2.66 3.51 8.84
C TRP A 26 3.93 4.26 9.25
N GLU A 27 3.79 5.37 9.98
CA GLU A 27 4.91 6.21 10.43
C GLU A 27 5.90 5.45 11.32
N ILE A 28 5.39 4.63 12.25
CA ILE A 28 6.20 3.72 13.07
C ILE A 28 6.96 2.74 12.16
N ALA A 29 6.25 2.09 11.23
CA ALA A 29 6.83 1.06 10.37
C ALA A 29 7.90 1.61 9.43
N VAL A 30 7.67 2.74 8.75
CA VAL A 30 8.68 3.33 7.85
C VAL A 30 9.87 3.86 8.61
N THR A 31 9.66 4.45 9.79
CA THR A 31 10.72 4.94 10.66
C THR A 31 11.70 3.82 11.01
N GLU A 32 11.18 2.65 11.39
CA GLU A 32 12.02 1.51 11.73
C GLU A 32 12.75 0.94 10.50
N ILE A 33 12.03 0.66 9.41
CA ILE A 33 12.57 0.03 8.19
C ILE A 33 13.65 0.90 7.50
N PHE A 34 13.52 2.22 7.61
CA PHE A 34 14.45 3.18 7.01
C PHE A 34 15.41 3.80 8.02
N SER A 35 15.48 3.30 9.26
CA SER A 35 16.40 3.78 10.29
C SER A 35 16.36 5.31 10.44
N ASN A 36 15.15 5.88 10.57
CA ASN A 36 14.90 7.32 10.67
C ASN A 36 15.36 8.17 9.47
N ASN A 37 15.60 7.60 8.28
CA ASN A 37 15.89 8.41 7.10
C ASN A 37 14.69 9.31 6.72
N ALA A 38 14.81 10.62 6.97
CA ALA A 38 13.72 11.57 6.85
C ALA A 38 13.05 11.57 5.45
N SER A 39 13.84 11.56 4.38
CA SER A 39 13.33 11.58 3.00
C SER A 39 12.50 10.34 2.66
N SER A 40 12.96 9.17 3.07
CA SER A 40 12.26 7.90 2.83
C SER A 40 10.98 7.80 3.67
N CYS A 41 11.05 8.20 4.94
CA CYS A 41 9.90 8.19 5.85
C CYS A 41 8.80 9.17 5.40
N ALA A 42 9.19 10.34 4.86
CA ALA A 42 8.26 11.36 4.40
C ALA A 42 7.59 11.06 3.05
N LYS A 43 7.97 9.97 2.35
CA LYS A 43 7.52 9.70 0.98
C LYS A 43 6.00 9.46 0.90
N ALA A 44 5.30 10.37 0.21
CA ALA A 44 3.84 10.43 0.23
C ALA A 44 3.13 9.34 -0.59
N CYS A 45 3.68 8.92 -1.74
CA CYS A 45 3.02 7.95 -2.63
C CYS A 45 2.75 6.58 -1.99
N PRO A 46 3.77 5.88 -1.41
CA PRO A 46 3.53 4.60 -0.74
C PRO A 46 2.68 4.77 0.52
N ARG A 47 2.84 5.87 1.27
CA ARG A 47 1.97 6.19 2.42
C ARG A 47 0.50 6.27 2.00
N ASN A 48 0.20 7.10 1.02
CA ASN A 48 -1.18 7.29 0.58
C ASN A 48 -1.77 6.03 -0.06
N ALA A 49 -0.96 5.20 -0.71
CA ALA A 49 -1.36 3.88 -1.19
C ALA A 49 -1.80 2.97 -0.04
N PHE A 50 -0.99 2.86 1.02
CA PHE A 50 -1.33 2.09 2.21
C PHE A 50 -2.61 2.58 2.90
N LEU A 51 -2.70 3.90 3.12
CA LEU A 51 -3.87 4.50 3.76
C LEU A 51 -5.14 4.29 2.94
N ALA A 52 -5.07 4.46 1.62
CA ALA A 52 -6.20 4.22 0.72
C ALA A 52 -6.69 2.76 0.75
N LEU A 53 -5.79 1.78 0.86
CA LEU A 53 -6.18 0.38 1.04
C LEU A 53 -6.87 0.18 2.39
N CYS A 54 -6.34 0.76 3.46
CA CYS A 54 -6.96 0.70 4.79
C CYS A 54 -8.38 1.32 4.80
N GLU A 55 -8.60 2.43 4.10
CA GLU A 55 -9.90 3.12 4.03
C GLU A 55 -11.04 2.21 3.55
N THR A 56 -10.72 1.23 2.71
CA THR A 56 -11.72 0.31 2.16
C THR A 56 -12.17 -0.78 3.12
N GLY A 57 -11.45 -1.00 4.23
CA GLY A 57 -11.71 -2.10 5.15
C GLY A 57 -11.31 -3.49 4.62
N ILE A 58 -10.65 -3.57 3.45
CA ILE A 58 -10.17 -4.86 2.90
C ILE A 58 -8.91 -5.35 3.61
N VAL A 59 -8.12 -4.45 4.19
CA VAL A 59 -6.91 -4.84 4.91
C VAL A 59 -7.34 -5.49 6.22
N ASN A 60 -6.79 -6.65 6.53
CA ASN A 60 -7.24 -7.47 7.64
C ASN A 60 -7.32 -6.69 8.96
N ASN A 61 -8.45 -6.84 9.65
CA ASN A 61 -8.71 -6.28 10.98
C ASN A 61 -8.62 -4.75 11.08
N ILE A 62 -8.63 -4.04 9.95
CA ILE A 62 -8.67 -2.58 9.92
C ILE A 62 -10.07 -2.12 9.51
N PRO A 63 -10.77 -1.31 10.34
CA PRO A 63 -12.08 -0.80 9.96
C PRO A 63 -11.98 0.15 8.77
N PRO A 64 -13.01 0.22 7.90
CA PRO A 64 -13.07 1.24 6.87
C PRO A 64 -13.17 2.65 7.47
N GLY A 65 -12.73 3.65 6.72
CA GLY A 65 -12.68 5.03 7.22
C GLY A 65 -12.10 6.02 6.22
N LEU A 66 -11.77 7.22 6.72
CA LEU A 66 -11.07 8.26 5.97
C LEU A 66 -9.68 8.47 6.58
N TYR A 67 -8.66 8.01 5.87
CA TYR A 67 -7.26 8.00 6.31
C TYR A 67 -6.34 8.78 5.36
N THR A 68 -6.76 9.07 4.13
CA THR A 68 -6.01 9.92 3.19
C THR A 68 -6.92 10.82 2.38
N LYS A 69 -6.42 12.02 2.05
CA LYS A 69 -7.09 12.94 1.10
C LYS A 69 -6.68 12.69 -0.35
N SER A 70 -5.77 11.73 -0.60
CA SER A 70 -5.19 11.54 -1.93
C SER A 70 -6.10 10.75 -2.86
N LYS A 71 -6.82 11.47 -3.73
CA LYS A 71 -7.69 10.86 -4.75
C LYS A 71 -6.93 9.98 -5.76
N MET A 72 -5.78 10.44 -6.26
CA MET A 72 -5.02 9.71 -7.28
C MET A 72 -4.37 8.43 -6.76
N ASN A 73 -3.70 8.48 -5.59
CA ASN A 73 -3.09 7.27 -5.05
C ASN A 73 -4.16 6.22 -4.73
N LYS A 74 -5.32 6.67 -4.24
CA LYS A 74 -6.49 5.82 -4.04
C LYS A 74 -6.95 5.17 -5.35
N SER A 75 -7.19 5.93 -6.41
CA SER A 75 -7.60 5.34 -7.69
C SER A 75 -6.60 4.31 -8.21
N TYR A 76 -5.30 4.59 -8.13
CA TYR A 76 -4.27 3.67 -8.62
C TYR A 76 -4.24 2.33 -7.87
N VAL A 77 -4.32 2.35 -6.53
CA VAL A 77 -4.27 1.09 -5.77
C VAL A 77 -5.57 0.31 -5.85
N LEU A 78 -6.72 0.97 -6.00
CA LEU A 78 -7.99 0.29 -6.18
C LEU A 78 -8.10 -0.34 -7.57
N GLU A 79 -7.63 0.35 -8.60
CA GLU A 79 -7.52 -0.23 -9.95
C GLU A 79 -6.57 -1.43 -9.95
N GLY A 80 -5.39 -1.29 -9.34
CA GLY A 80 -4.45 -2.40 -9.22
C GLY A 80 -5.04 -3.59 -8.44
N LEU A 81 -5.83 -3.32 -7.40
CA LEU A 81 -6.52 -4.36 -6.64
C LEU A 81 -7.55 -5.11 -7.50
N THR A 82 -8.34 -4.38 -8.30
CA THR A 82 -9.29 -4.99 -9.25
C THR A 82 -8.57 -5.92 -10.21
N LEU A 83 -7.47 -5.46 -10.81
CA LEU A 83 -6.66 -6.27 -11.71
C LEU A 83 -6.06 -7.52 -11.03
N LEU A 84 -5.60 -7.40 -9.78
CA LEU A 84 -5.09 -8.56 -9.03
C LEU A 84 -6.18 -9.58 -8.69
N ARG A 85 -7.42 -9.13 -8.49
CA ARG A 85 -8.58 -10.03 -8.29
C ARG A 85 -8.94 -10.78 -9.56
N GLU A 86 -8.79 -10.15 -10.72
CA GLU A 86 -9.03 -10.78 -12.02
C GLU A 86 -7.89 -11.72 -12.43
N ASP A 87 -6.63 -11.30 -12.24
CA ASP A 87 -5.44 -12.07 -12.54
C ASP A 87 -4.38 -11.91 -11.44
N SER A 88 -4.38 -12.85 -10.50
CA SER A 88 -3.44 -12.86 -9.38
C SER A 88 -1.96 -12.98 -9.80
N GLN A 89 -1.66 -13.48 -11.01
CA GLN A 89 -0.29 -13.60 -11.52
C GLN A 89 0.33 -12.23 -11.83
N LEU A 90 -0.49 -11.17 -11.99
CA LEU A 90 0.01 -9.80 -12.15
C LEU A 90 0.79 -9.32 -10.91
N ALA A 91 0.62 -9.97 -9.75
CA ALA A 91 1.43 -9.68 -8.56
C ALA A 91 2.93 -10.03 -8.75
N ASP A 92 3.27 -10.88 -9.71
CA ASP A 92 4.65 -11.26 -10.03
C ASP A 92 5.34 -10.29 -11.00
N ASP A 93 4.57 -9.44 -11.69
CA ASP A 93 5.09 -8.40 -12.58
C ASP A 93 4.50 -7.03 -12.25
N ILE A 94 5.11 -6.35 -11.27
CA ILE A 94 4.71 -5.01 -10.81
C ILE A 94 4.72 -3.99 -11.96
N ASN A 95 5.62 -4.13 -12.93
CA ASN A 95 5.71 -3.19 -14.05
C ASN A 95 4.54 -3.40 -15.01
N LYS A 96 4.17 -4.65 -15.31
CA LYS A 96 2.97 -4.97 -16.09
C LYS A 96 1.70 -4.50 -15.36
N LEU A 97 1.56 -4.81 -14.08
CA LEU A 97 0.45 -4.34 -13.26
C LEU A 97 0.33 -2.82 -13.32
N TRP A 98 1.45 -2.11 -13.11
CA TRP A 98 1.44 -0.65 -13.16
C TRP A 98 1.06 -0.09 -14.53
N LYS A 99 1.59 -0.66 -15.62
CA LYS A 99 1.22 -0.26 -17.00
C LYS A 99 -0.28 -0.40 -17.24
N MET A 100 -0.89 -1.46 -16.74
CA MET A 100 -2.35 -1.66 -16.84
C MET A 100 -3.10 -0.59 -16.03
N VAL A 101 -2.66 -0.30 -14.80
CA VAL A 101 -3.26 0.74 -13.93
C VAL A 101 -3.24 2.14 -14.55
N ILE A 102 -2.17 2.51 -15.26
CA ILE A 102 -2.03 3.88 -15.79
C ILE A 102 -2.38 4.03 -17.27
N GLY A 103 -2.58 2.92 -17.98
CA GLY A 103 -2.78 2.89 -19.42
C GLY A 103 -1.66 3.63 -20.18
N ASN A 104 -2.03 4.62 -20.99
CA ASN A 104 -1.10 5.36 -21.85
C ASN A 104 -0.31 6.47 -21.13
N GLN A 105 -0.48 6.66 -19.82
CA GLN A 105 0.26 7.68 -19.09
C GLN A 105 1.76 7.31 -18.98
N LYS A 106 2.65 8.28 -19.11
CA LYS A 106 4.10 8.09 -18.92
C LYS A 106 4.49 8.38 -17.47
N LYS A 107 4.11 7.49 -16.54
CA LYS A 107 4.39 7.62 -15.09
C LYS A 107 5.06 6.37 -14.52
N VAL A 108 5.80 6.54 -13.44
CA VAL A 108 6.33 5.44 -12.62
C VAL A 108 5.53 5.34 -11.31
N HIS A 109 5.28 4.12 -10.82
CA HIS A 109 4.43 3.88 -9.65
C HIS A 109 4.99 4.45 -8.34
N ASN A 110 6.26 4.85 -8.28
CA ASN A 110 6.87 5.46 -7.10
C ASN A 110 6.60 4.70 -5.77
N HIS A 111 6.64 3.37 -5.85
CA HIS A 111 6.38 2.37 -4.81
C HIS A 111 4.92 2.13 -4.36
N GLN A 112 3.92 2.76 -4.99
CA GLN A 112 2.50 2.49 -4.68
C GLN A 112 2.13 1.02 -4.89
N MET A 113 2.52 0.45 -6.04
CA MET A 113 2.24 -0.95 -6.36
C MET A 113 3.00 -1.94 -5.49
N ASN A 114 4.18 -1.57 -4.96
CA ASN A 114 4.88 -2.44 -4.02
C ASN A 114 4.09 -2.63 -2.73
N VAL A 115 3.39 -1.59 -2.25
CA VAL A 115 2.52 -1.68 -1.08
C VAL A 115 1.39 -2.68 -1.34
N LEU A 116 0.63 -2.48 -2.43
CA LEU A 116 -0.48 -3.36 -2.80
C LEU A 116 -0.02 -4.82 -2.95
N VAL A 117 1.00 -5.07 -3.78
CA VAL A 117 1.48 -6.43 -4.07
C VAL A 117 2.05 -7.11 -2.82
N SER A 118 2.70 -6.37 -1.92
CA SER A 118 3.25 -6.96 -0.69
C SER A 118 2.14 -7.38 0.27
N LEU A 119 1.10 -6.56 0.45
CA LEU A 119 -0.05 -6.93 1.25
C LEU A 119 -0.82 -8.11 0.64
N TRP A 120 -1.02 -8.09 -0.69
CA TRP A 120 -1.65 -9.18 -1.43
C TRP A 120 -0.91 -10.51 -1.25
N LYS A 121 0.39 -10.55 -1.54
CA LYS A 121 1.22 -11.77 -1.45
C LYS A 121 1.34 -12.34 -0.03
N ASN A 122 1.09 -11.53 0.99
CA ASN A 122 1.13 -11.96 2.39
C ASN A 122 -0.27 -12.25 2.95
N GLY A 123 -1.33 -12.29 2.12
CA GLY A 123 -2.68 -12.59 2.58
C GLY A 123 -3.27 -11.54 3.54
N LEU A 124 -2.77 -10.31 3.49
CA LEU A 124 -3.18 -9.22 4.38
C LEU A 124 -4.34 -8.39 3.83
N ILE A 125 -4.82 -8.72 2.62
CA ILE A 125 -5.98 -8.13 1.97
C ILE A 125 -7.02 -9.24 1.76
N LYS A 126 -8.27 -8.95 2.10
CA LYS A 126 -9.42 -9.83 1.85
C LYS A 126 -9.84 -9.74 0.38
N TYR A 127 -10.07 -10.91 -0.23
CA TYR A 127 -10.59 -11.04 -1.59
C TYR A 127 -12.09 -10.69 -1.61
#